data_AF-A0A9D7RK74-F1
#
_entry.id   AF-A0A9D7RK74-F1
#
_cell.length_a   1.000
_cell.length_b   1.000
_cell.length_c   1.000
_cell.angle_alpha   90.00
_cell.angle_beta   90.00
_cell.angle_gamma   90.00
#
_symmetry.space_group_name_H-M   'P 1'
#
loop_
_entity.id
_entity.type
_entity.pdbx_description
1 polymer ?
#
loop_
_entity_poly.entity_id
_entity_poly.type
_entity_poly.pdbx_seq_one_letter_code
_entity_poly.pdbx_strand_id
1 'polypeptide(L)'
;MNKHSARFPVEMMSKALGVSRGGYYKWLKRNDQDSTLAASDQCLNKEIKAVFEHSKSTYGSPRVYQKLQTLAGGLSVSNLLWRGA
;
A
#
# COMPACT_ATOMS: atom_id res chain seq x y z
N MET A 1 -21.59 -4.18 6.01
CA MET A 1 -21.54 -4.60 4.58
C MET A 1 -21.02 -3.42 3.77
N ASN A 2 -19.75 -3.41 3.38
CA ASN A 2 -19.10 -2.27 2.74
C ASN A 2 -19.50 -2.22 1.24
N LYS A 3 -20.23 -1.18 0.82
CA LYS A 3 -20.98 -1.11 -0.46
C LYS A 3 -20.13 -0.71 -1.70
N HIS A 4 -18.80 -0.86 -1.65
CA HIS A 4 -17.92 -0.42 -2.73
C HIS A 4 -16.93 -1.48 -3.27
N SER A 5 -16.98 -2.72 -2.79
CA SER A 5 -16.03 -3.78 -3.17
C SER A 5 -16.41 -4.60 -4.43
N ALA A 6 -17.30 -4.07 -5.27
CA ALA A 6 -17.82 -4.80 -6.44
C ALA A 6 -17.02 -4.60 -7.75
N ARG A 7 -15.86 -3.93 -7.72
CA ARG A 7 -15.12 -3.62 -8.95
C ARG A 7 -14.24 -4.79 -9.44
N PHE A 8 -13.92 -5.75 -8.57
CA PHE A 8 -13.11 -6.92 -8.92
C PHE A 8 -13.63 -8.18 -8.19
N PRO A 9 -13.69 -9.35 -8.85
CA PRO A 9 -14.05 -10.60 -8.20
C PRO A 9 -13.07 -10.96 -7.07
N VAL A 10 -13.57 -11.47 -5.95
CA VAL A 10 -12.74 -11.90 -4.81
C VAL A 10 -11.70 -12.93 -5.22
N GLU A 11 -11.98 -13.74 -6.23
CA GLU A 11 -11.03 -14.71 -6.78
C GLU A 11 -9.83 -14.06 -7.46
N MET A 12 -10.05 -12.94 -8.16
CA MET A 12 -8.97 -12.16 -8.76
C MET A 12 -8.11 -11.54 -7.67
N MET A 13 -8.73 -10.95 -6.65
CA MET A 13 -8.02 -10.33 -5.53
C MET A 13 -7.26 -11.36 -4.68
N SER A 14 -7.86 -12.53 -4.44
CA SER A 14 -7.23 -13.64 -3.71
C SER A 14 -6.00 -14.16 -4.47
N LYS A 15 -6.09 -14.30 -5.80
CA LYS A 15 -4.96 -14.70 -6.66
C LYS A 15 -3.86 -13.64 -6.68
N ALA A 16 -4.21 -12.36 -6.83
CA ALA A 16 -3.24 -11.26 -6.82
C ALA A 16 -2.46 -11.19 -5.51
N LEU A 17 -3.11 -11.53 -4.40
CA LEU A 17 -2.50 -11.57 -3.06
C LEU A 17 -1.90 -12.93 -2.69
N GLY A 18 -2.04 -13.97 -3.54
CA GLY A 18 -1.55 -15.32 -3.26
C GLY A 18 -2.23 -16.03 -2.08
N VAL A 19 -3.44 -15.61 -1.70
CA VAL A 19 -4.20 -16.18 -0.57
C VAL A 19 -5.40 -16.98 -1.06
N SER A 20 -5.94 -17.86 -0.20
CA SER A 20 -7.24 -18.48 -0.45
C SER A 20 -8.38 -17.46 -0.28
N ARG A 21 -9.56 -17.74 -0.85
CA ARG A 21 -10.76 -16.88 -0.67
C ARG A 21 -11.08 -16.62 0.81
N GLY A 22 -10.97 -17.65 1.66
CA GLY A 22 -11.13 -17.51 3.11
C GLY A 22 -10.01 -16.70 3.76
N GLY A 23 -8.78 -16.81 3.24
CA GLY A 23 -7.65 -15.96 3.61
C GLY A 23 -7.88 -14.49 3.28
N TYR A 24 -8.45 -14.19 2.11
CA TYR A 24 -8.82 -12.84 1.70
C TYR A 24 -9.82 -12.20 2.66
N TYR A 25 -10.90 -12.90 3.03
CA TYR A 25 -11.87 -12.36 4.00
C TYR A 25 -11.28 -12.20 5.41
N LYS A 26 -10.39 -13.11 5.84
CA LYS A 26 -9.66 -12.96 7.11
C LYS A 26 -8.72 -11.76 7.08
N TRP A 27 -8.01 -11.56 5.97
CA TRP A 27 -7.15 -10.39 5.77
C TRP A 27 -7.97 -9.10 5.77
N LEU A 28 -9.10 -9.06 5.06
CA LEU A 28 -9.99 -7.90 5.06
C LEU A 28 -10.51 -7.59 6.48
N LYS A 29 -10.97 -8.62 7.19
CA LYS A 29 -11.42 -8.48 8.58
C LYS A 29 -10.32 -7.99 9.51
N ARG A 30 -9.07 -8.44 9.32
CA ARG A 30 -7.93 -7.95 10.09
C ARG A 30 -7.62 -6.50 9.75
N ASN A 31 -7.58 -6.10 8.48
CA ASN A 31 -7.31 -4.70 8.11
C ASN A 31 -8.41 -3.75 8.61
N ASP A 32 -9.67 -4.17 8.60
CA ASP A 32 -10.78 -3.39 9.17
C ASP A 32 -10.72 -3.28 10.70
N GLN A 33 -10.02 -4.20 11.39
CA GLN A 33 -9.94 -4.27 12.86
C GLN A 33 -8.59 -3.84 13.44
N ASP A 34 -7.52 -3.92 12.66
CA ASP A 34 -6.14 -3.69 13.08
C ASP A 34 -5.75 -2.23 12.80
N SER A 35 -6.10 -1.39 13.77
CA SER A 35 -5.78 0.05 13.79
C SER A 35 -4.27 0.32 13.68
N THR A 36 -3.42 -0.62 14.10
CA THR A 36 -1.97 -0.44 14.11
C THR A 36 -1.39 -0.54 12.69
N LEU A 37 -1.79 -1.55 11.92
CA LEU A 37 -1.37 -1.67 10.52
C LEU A 37 -1.93 -0.51 9.67
N ALA A 38 -3.19 -0.17 9.89
CA ALA A 38 -3.83 0.97 9.23
C ALA A 38 -3.13 2.31 9.58
N ALA A 39 -2.69 2.50 10.82
CA ALA A 39 -1.95 3.69 11.24
C ALA A 39 -0.56 3.76 10.59
N SER A 40 0.17 2.63 10.53
CA SER A 40 1.46 2.55 9.84
C SER A 40 1.33 2.85 8.36
N ASP A 41 0.33 2.29 7.68
CA ASP A 41 0.05 2.58 6.27
C ASP A 41 -0.35 4.04 6.06
N GLN A 42 -1.13 4.64 6.97
CA GLN A 42 -1.47 6.06 6.90
C GLN A 42 -0.24 6.96 7.07
N CYS A 43 0.66 6.63 8.00
CA CYS A 43 1.91 7.36 8.19
C CYS A 43 2.79 7.28 6.93
N LEU A 44 2.98 6.08 6.39
CA LEU A 44 3.74 5.87 5.15
C LEU A 44 3.12 6.63 3.97
N ASN A 45 1.79 6.59 3.82
CA ASN A 45 1.10 7.34 2.78
C ASN A 45 1.27 8.86 2.91
N LYS A 46 1.29 9.39 4.14
CA LYS A 46 1.57 10.81 4.38
C LYS A 46 2.98 11.17 3.94
N GLU A 47 3.97 10.34 4.25
CA GLU A 47 5.36 10.57 3.84
C GLU A 47 5.53 10.51 2.32
N ILE A 48 4.94 9.49 1.67
CA ILE A 48 4.91 9.36 0.20
C ILE A 48 4.33 10.64 -0.42
N LYS A 49 3.18 11.09 0.09
CA LYS A 49 2.51 12.29 -0.41
C LYS A 49 3.36 13.55 -0.21
N ALA A 50 3.96 13.71 0.97
CA ALA A 50 4.82 14.86 1.26
C ALA A 50 6.03 14.91 0.32
N VAL A 51 6.68 13.77 0.05
CA VAL A 51 7.81 13.69 -0.90
C VAL A 51 7.36 14.01 -2.32
N PHE A 52 6.22 13.48 -2.74
CA PHE A 52 5.66 13.73 -4.07
C PHE A 52 5.33 15.22 -4.27
N GLU A 53 4.63 15.83 -3.31
CA GLU A 53 4.27 17.25 -3.34
C GLU A 53 5.50 18.15 -3.26
N HIS A 54 6.49 17.82 -2.42
CA HIS A 54 7.76 18.55 -2.34
C HIS A 54 8.52 18.53 -3.67
N SER A 55 8.44 17.41 -4.41
CA SER A 55 9.00 17.30 -5.76
C SER A 55 8.19 18.04 -6.83
N LYS A 56 7.11 18.74 -6.47
CA LYS A 56 6.14 19.35 -7.41
C LYS A 56 5.58 18.32 -8.40
N SER A 57 5.31 17.11 -7.92
CA SER A 57 4.78 15.99 -8.72
C SER A 57 5.70 15.54 -9.86
N THR A 58 6.98 15.93 -9.85
CA THR A 58 7.95 15.51 -10.88
C THR A 58 8.58 14.16 -10.59
N TYR A 59 8.55 13.71 -9.33
CA TYR A 59 9.10 12.42 -8.95
C TYR A 59 8.07 11.33 -9.17
N GLY A 60 8.38 10.42 -10.09
CA GLY A 60 7.69 9.14 -10.19
C GLY A 60 8.02 8.22 -9.00
N SER A 61 7.29 7.12 -8.94
CA SER A 61 7.41 6.07 -7.92
C SER A 61 8.88 5.73 -7.53
N PRO A 62 9.82 5.50 -8.46
CA PRO A 62 11.21 5.17 -8.10
C PRO A 62 11.96 6.27 -7.33
N ARG A 63 11.74 7.54 -7.69
CA ARG A 63 12.43 8.68 -7.06
C ARG A 63 11.82 9.01 -5.70
N VAL A 64 10.51 8.87 -5.56
CA VAL A 64 9.83 8.98 -4.26
C VAL A 64 10.36 7.92 -3.31
N TYR A 65 10.46 6.67 -3.76
CA TYR A 65 11.02 5.56 -2.97
C TYR A 65 12.46 5.80 -2.51
N GLN A 66 13.34 6.23 -3.42
CA GLN A 66 14.72 6.59 -3.06
C GLN A 66 14.75 7.70 -2.00
N LYS A 67 13.92 8.74 -2.17
CA LYS A 67 13.89 9.85 -1.22
C LYS A 67 13.34 9.41 0.14
N LEU A 68 12.32 8.56 0.18
CA LEU A 68 11.80 7.98 1.42
C LEU A 68 12.84 7.15 2.16
N GLN A 69 13.61 6.31 1.45
CA GLN A 69 14.71 5.56 2.07
C GLN A 69 15.78 6.47 2.67
N THR A 70 16.07 7.62 2.07
CA THR A 70 17.04 8.58 2.62
C THR A 70 16.50 9.36 3.82
N LEU A 71 15.18 9.56 3.92
CA LEU A 71 14.55 10.35 4.98
C LEU A 71 14.18 9.50 6.20
N ALA A 72 13.65 8.31 5.96
CA ALA A 72 13.24 7.37 6.99
C ALA A 72 14.22 6.20 6.95
N GLY A 73 15.21 6.22 7.84
CA GLY A 73 16.37 5.30 7.85
C GLY A 73 16.00 3.81 7.82
N GLY A 74 15.75 3.27 6.62
CA GLY A 74 15.52 1.85 6.37
C GLY A 74 14.06 1.37 6.47
N LEU A 75 13.04 2.18 6.15
CA LEU A 75 11.70 1.63 5.93
C LEU A 75 11.73 0.69 4.71
N SER A 76 11.64 -0.62 4.97
CA SER A 76 11.60 -1.67 3.94
C SER A 76 10.24 -1.66 3.22
N VAL A 77 10.05 -0.70 2.33
CA VAL A 77 8.97 -0.72 1.34
C VAL A 77 9.35 -1.73 0.25
N SER A 78 8.56 -2.78 0.09
CA SER A 78 8.85 -3.89 -0.84
C SER A 78 9.05 -3.41 -2.28
N ASN A 79 10.29 -3.56 -2.78
CA ASN A 79 10.78 -3.09 -4.09
C ASN A 79 10.05 -3.71 -5.31
N LEU A 80 9.19 -4.72 -5.10
CA LEU A 80 8.48 -5.45 -6.16
C LEU A 80 7.25 -4.73 -6.72
N LEU A 81 6.63 -3.81 -5.98
CA LEU A 81 5.41 -3.11 -6.44
C LEU A 81 5.69 -1.78 -7.15
N TRP A 82 6.93 -1.28 -7.13
CA TRP A 82 7.27 0.08 -7.58
C TRP A 82 8.06 0.12 -8.91
N ARG A 83 8.34 -1.04 -9.52
CA ARG A 83 9.17 -1.17 -10.74
C ARG A 83 8.42 -1.05 -12.08
N GLY A 84 7.13 -0.72 -12.08
CA GLY A 84 6.37 -0.61 -13.34
C GLY A 84 5.19 0.34 -13.22
N ALA A 85 5.41 1.60 -13.60
CA ALA A 85 4.40 2.56 -14.03
C ALA A 85 5.06 3.54 -15.00
#